data_AF-A0A359E5G2-F1
#
_entry.id   AF-A0A359E5G2-F1
#
_cell.length_a   1.000
_cell.length_b   1.000
_cell.length_c   1.000
_cell.angle_alpha   90.00
_cell.angle_beta   90.00
_cell.angle_gamma   90.00
#
_symmetry.space_group_name_H-M   'P 1'
#
loop_
_entity.id
_entity.type
_entity.pdbx_description
1 polymer ?
#
loop_
_entity_poly.entity_id
_entity_poly.type
_entity_poly.pdbx_seq_one_letter_code
_entity_poly.pdbx_strand_id
1 'polypeptide(L)'
;FGSTDYSSGDWIDFDDFYLSLFLDSGWANNHTGENTEIMDGFSEFSISDLEHNGGIGLGTDSFRFELAWDLRNTSRAPVLWFRLNPTF
;
A
#
# COMPACT_ATOMS: atom_id res chain seq x y z
N PHE A 1 16.83 23.85 29.72
CA PHE A 1 18.20 23.46 29.31
C PHE A 1 18.36 21.98 29.64
N GLY A 2 17.95 21.13 28.71
CA GLY A 2 18.01 19.68 28.84
C GLY A 2 19.33 19.19 28.26
N SER A 3 20.02 18.33 29.00
CA SER A 3 21.31 17.76 28.64
C SER A 3 21.23 16.99 27.33
N THR A 4 22.16 17.29 26.42
CA THR A 4 22.46 16.45 25.27
C THR A 4 23.22 15.22 25.76
N ASP A 5 22.50 14.12 25.96
CA ASP A 5 23.13 12.81 26.01
C ASP A 5 23.55 12.44 24.59
N TYR A 6 24.86 12.48 24.35
CA TYR A 6 25.50 11.93 23.17
C TYR A 6 25.52 10.39 23.29
N SER A 7 24.35 9.74 23.18
CA SER A 7 24.33 8.34 22.78
C SER A 7 24.55 8.29 21.27
N SER A 8 25.55 7.53 20.87
CA SER A 8 25.90 7.24 19.48
C SER A 8 24.68 6.98 18.59
N GLY A 9 24.44 7.88 17.64
CA GLY A 9 24.58 7.54 16.22
C GLY A 9 23.57 6.60 15.53
N ASP A 10 22.54 6.08 16.19
CA ASP A 10 21.57 5.19 15.53
C ASP A 10 20.33 5.96 15.05
N TRP A 11 20.50 6.77 14.01
CA TRP A 11 19.38 7.39 13.30
C TRP A 11 18.59 6.37 12.45
N ILE A 12 19.20 5.21 12.19
CA ILE A 12 18.54 4.05 11.60
C ILE A 12 18.64 2.92 12.61
N ASP A 13 17.54 2.71 13.34
CA ASP A 13 17.32 1.45 14.03
C ASP A 13 16.97 0.39 12.97
N PHE A 14 17.83 -0.61 12.82
CA PHE A 14 17.62 -1.74 11.92
C PHE A 14 16.88 -2.90 12.59
N ASP A 15 16.65 -2.84 13.92
CA ASP A 15 15.97 -3.90 14.66
C ASP A 15 14.51 -4.05 14.21
N ASP A 16 13.90 -2.94 13.74
CA ASP A 16 12.52 -2.90 13.25
C ASP A 16 12.41 -3.08 11.73
N PHE A 17 13.47 -3.54 11.06
CA PHE A 17 13.44 -3.76 9.61
C PHE A 17 12.60 -4.98 9.23
N TYR A 18 11.64 -4.82 8.31
CA TYR A 18 10.84 -5.90 7.77
C TYR A 18 10.79 -5.92 6.24
N LEU A 19 10.78 -7.13 5.71
CA LEU A 19 10.42 -7.43 4.32
C LEU A 19 9.00 -8.00 4.30
N SER A 20 8.14 -7.42 3.47
CA SER A 20 6.76 -7.88 3.27
C SER A 20 6.53 -8.30 1.83
N LEU A 21 5.80 -9.40 1.63
CA LEU A 21 5.19 -9.75 0.35
C LEU A 21 3.69 -9.45 0.47
N PHE A 22 3.12 -8.80 -0.53
CA PHE A 22 1.70 -8.48 -0.53
C PHE A 22 1.04 -8.82 -1.87
N LEU A 23 -0.24 -9.14 -1.77
CA LEU A 23 -1.14 -9.29 -2.90
C LEU A 23 -2.44 -8.59 -2.52
N ASP A 24 -2.70 -7.45 -3.16
CA ASP A 24 -3.92 -6.69 -3.01
C ASP A 24 -4.90 -7.05 -4.13
N SER A 25 -6.19 -6.85 -3.86
CA SER A 25 -7.24 -7.07 -4.85
C SER A 25 -8.34 -6.07 -4.62
N GLY A 26 -8.77 -5.42 -5.70
CA GLY A 26 -9.75 -4.35 -5.65
C GLY A 26 -10.73 -4.44 -6.80
N TRP A 27 -11.95 -3.99 -6.55
CA TRP A 27 -12.95 -3.77 -7.58
C TRP A 27 -13.56 -2.40 -7.37
N ALA A 28 -13.70 -1.64 -8.46
CA ALA A 28 -14.36 -0.36 -8.47
C ALA A 28 -15.33 -0.34 -9.64
N ASN A 29 -16.58 0.06 -9.37
CA ASN A 29 -17.59 0.29 -10.39
C ASN A 29 -17.99 1.76 -10.38
N ASN A 30 -18.20 2.33 -11.57
CA ASN A 30 -18.71 3.68 -11.73
C ASN A 30 -20.17 3.62 -12.15
N HIS A 31 -21.05 3.41 -11.17
CA HIS A 31 -22.49 3.43 -11.40
C HIS A 31 -22.97 4.86 -11.60
N THR A 32 -23.53 5.16 -12.78
CA THR A 32 -23.96 6.52 -13.19
C THR A 32 -25.49 6.69 -13.20
N GLY A 33 -26.25 5.71 -12.70
CA GLY A 33 -27.71 5.73 -12.60
C GLY A 33 -28.23 6.35 -11.29
N GLU A 34 -29.56 6.56 -11.22
CA GLU A 34 -30.22 6.85 -9.95
C GLU A 34 -30.22 5.58 -9.09
N ASN A 35 -29.69 5.67 -7.87
CA ASN A 35 -29.73 4.57 -6.91
C ASN A 35 -31.15 4.45 -6.36
N THR A 36 -31.95 3.58 -6.99
CA THR A 36 -33.32 3.26 -6.61
C THR A 36 -33.39 2.07 -5.66
N GLU A 37 -32.42 1.17 -5.73
CA GLU A 37 -32.27 0.00 -4.87
C GLU A 37 -30.94 0.03 -4.10
N ILE A 38 -30.90 -0.65 -2.95
CA ILE A 38 -29.70 -0.72 -2.09
C ILE A 38 -28.56 -1.50 -2.78
N MET A 39 -28.89 -2.34 -3.75
CA MET A 39 -27.93 -3.16 -4.51
C MET A 39 -27.51 -2.52 -5.85
N ASP A 40 -28.00 -1.32 -6.17
CA ASP A 40 -27.63 -0.63 -7.40
C ASP A 40 -26.11 -0.39 -7.44
N GLY A 41 -25.50 -0.74 -8.58
CA GLY A 41 -24.04 -0.76 -8.77
C GLY A 41 -23.31 -2.01 -8.27
N PHE A 42 -23.87 -2.77 -7.32
CA PHE A 42 -23.29 -4.05 -6.84
C PHE A 42 -23.79 -5.28 -7.61
N SER A 43 -24.96 -5.18 -8.25
CA SER A 43 -25.51 -6.25 -9.11
C SER A 43 -24.60 -6.59 -10.30
N GLU A 44 -23.73 -5.68 -10.70
CA GLU A 44 -22.75 -5.82 -11.78
C GLU A 44 -21.41 -6.39 -11.30
N PHE A 45 -21.27 -6.70 -10.00
CA PHE A 45 -20.05 -7.28 -9.46
C PHE A 45 -19.75 -8.66 -10.08
N SER A 46 -18.54 -8.82 -10.59
CA SER A 46 -17.99 -10.12 -10.99
C SER A 46 -16.59 -10.30 -10.44
N ILE A 47 -16.27 -11.52 -10.03
CA ILE A 47 -14.91 -11.92 -9.61
C ILE A 47 -13.89 -11.70 -10.76
N SER A 48 -14.34 -11.77 -12.02
CA SER A 48 -13.48 -11.49 -13.19
C SER A 48 -13.02 -10.04 -13.29
N ASP A 49 -13.71 -9.13 -12.61
CA ASP A 49 -13.46 -7.70 -12.67
C ASP A 49 -12.59 -7.21 -11.51
N LEU A 50 -12.14 -8.13 -10.66
CA LEU A 50 -11.13 -7.85 -9.65
C LEU A 50 -9.80 -7.54 -10.35
N GLU A 51 -9.26 -6.36 -10.03
CA GLU A 51 -7.90 -6.00 -10.32
C GLU A 51 -7.00 -6.49 -9.17
N HIS A 52 -5.87 -7.09 -9.52
CA HIS A 52 -4.94 -7.66 -8.55
C HIS A 52 -3.58 -7.00 -8.72
N ASN A 53 -2.99 -6.50 -7.63
CA ASN A 53 -1.59 -6.10 -7.64
C ASN A 53 -0.80 -6.95 -6.66
N GLY A 54 0.41 -7.32 -7.08
CA GLY A 54 1.35 -8.06 -6.25
C GLY A 54 2.62 -7.25 -6.06
N GLY A 55 3.26 -7.37 -4.91
CA GLY A 55 4.45 -6.59 -4.66
C GLY A 55 5.29 -7.01 -3.48
N ILE A 56 6.42 -6.33 -3.36
CA ILE A 56 7.37 -6.48 -2.27
C ILE A 56 7.52 -5.14 -1.56
N GLY A 57 7.66 -5.17 -0.24
CA GLY A 57 7.83 -3.99 0.58
C GLY A 57 8.99 -4.17 1.55
N LEU A 58 9.72 -3.08 1.78
CA LEU A 58 10.79 -2.97 2.75
C LEU A 58 10.47 -1.78 3.65
N GLY A 59 10.52 -1.95 4.96
CA GLY A 59 10.24 -0.84 5.86
C GLY A 59 10.86 -0.99 7.22
N THR A 60 10.82 0.11 7.94
CA THR A 60 11.02 0.24 9.38
C THR A 60 9.76 0.90 9.96
N ASP A 61 9.75 1.18 11.25
CA ASP A 61 8.67 1.94 11.88
C ASP A 61 8.58 3.38 11.36
N SER A 62 9.72 3.96 10.96
CA SER A 62 9.82 5.35 10.49
C SER A 62 9.55 5.53 9.00
N PHE A 63 9.86 4.54 8.16
CA PHE A 63 9.66 4.66 6.72
C PHE A 63 9.34 3.31 6.06
N ARG A 64 8.65 3.36 4.92
CA ARG A 64 8.36 2.16 4.12
C ARG A 64 8.48 2.45 2.63
N PHE A 65 9.10 1.52 1.91
CA PHE A 65 9.14 1.43 0.45
C PHE A 65 8.35 0.21 -0.01
N GLU A 66 7.48 0.36 -1.00
CA GLU A 66 6.71 -0.76 -1.58
C GLU A 66 6.80 -0.68 -3.11
N LEU A 67 7.12 -1.80 -3.76
CA LEU A 67 7.15 -1.95 -5.21
C LEU A 67 6.03 -2.91 -5.62
N ALA A 68 5.11 -2.44 -6.44
CA ALA A 68 3.93 -3.18 -6.87
C ALA A 68 3.85 -3.33 -8.39
N TRP A 69 3.36 -4.48 -8.85
CA TRP A 69 3.04 -4.77 -10.23
C TRP A 69 1.55 -5.09 -10.38
N ASP A 70 0.96 -4.57 -11.44
CA ASP A 70 -0.37 -4.97 -11.90
C ASP A 70 -0.29 -6.38 -12.50
N LEU A 71 -0.94 -7.34 -11.85
CA LEU A 71 -0.93 -8.76 -12.26
C LEU A 71 -1.82 -9.00 -13.49
N ARG A 72 -2.79 -8.11 -13.76
CA ARG A 72 -3.67 -8.18 -14.93
C ARG A 72 -2.98 -7.61 -16.16
N ASN A 73 -2.12 -6.61 -15.99
CA ASN A 73 -1.34 -6.02 -17.06
C ASN A 73 0.15 -5.86 -16.70
N THR A 74 0.89 -6.97 -16.76
CA THR A 74 2.33 -7.03 -16.45
C THR A 74 3.23 -6.26 -17.44
N SER A 75 2.67 -5.70 -18.52
CA SER A 75 3.40 -4.84 -19.45
C SER A 75 3.56 -3.40 -18.94
N ARG A 76 2.75 -3.03 -17.93
CA ARG A 76 2.80 -1.73 -17.28
C ARG A 76 4.03 -1.65 -16.36
N ALA A 77 4.62 -0.47 -16.26
CA ALA A 77 5.73 -0.23 -15.34
C ALA A 77 5.27 -0.43 -13.88
N PRO A 78 6.12 -1.01 -13.02
CA PRO A 78 5.81 -1.13 -11.60
C PRO A 78 5.67 0.24 -10.93
N VAL A 79 4.87 0.29 -9.87
CA VAL A 79 4.65 1.49 -9.06
C VAL A 79 5.50 1.38 -7.80
N LEU A 80 6.27 2.43 -7.51
CA LEU A 80 7.01 2.58 -6.26
C LEU A 80 6.25 3.52 -5.32
N TRP A 81 5.94 3.03 -4.14
CA TRP A 81 5.39 3.81 -3.03
C TRP A 81 6.46 4.05 -1.97
N PHE A 82 6.45 5.25 -1.41
CA PHE A 82 7.27 5.61 -0.27
C PHE A 82 6.42 6.32 0.78
N ARG A 83 6.52 5.87 2.03
CA ARG A 83 5.80 6.42 3.18
C ARG A 83 6.77 6.78 4.28
N LEU A 84 6.54 7.94 4.90
CA LEU A 84 7.20 8.39 6.12
C LEU A 84 6.18 8.40 7.25
N ASN A 85 6.55 7.82 8.39
CA ASN A 85 5.74 7.81 9.61
C ASN A 85 6.49 8.59 10.70
N PRO A 86 6.32 9.92 10.76
CA PRO A 86 7.02 10.70 11.77
C PRO A 86 6.41 10.42 13.15
N THR A 87 7.25 9.99 14.10
CA THR A 87 6.91 9.88 15.52
C THR A 87 7.36 11.15 16.23
N PHE A 88 6.43 11.98 16.68
CA PHE A 88 6.70 13.21 17.44
C PHE A 88 6.24 13.06 18.89
#